data_AF-A0A7S1XX15-F1
#
_entry.id   AF-A0A7S1XX15-F1
#
_cell.length_a   1.000
_cell.length_b   1.000
_cell.length_c   1.000
_cell.angle_alpha   90.00
_cell.angle_beta   90.00
_cell.angle_gamma   90.00
#
_symmetry.space_group_name_H-M   'P 1'
#
loop_
_entity.id
_entity.type
_entity.pdbx_description
1 polymer ?
#
loop_
_entity_poly.entity_id
_entity_poly.type
_entity_poly.pdbx_seq_one_letter_code
_entity_poly.pdbx_strand_id
1 'polypeptide(L)'
;SKVEYTFGYKRCDDGKVRIFLHHSSVPFNPDAGAAAPKNGITEDDVRAAQNLWRDSIKKISLAHKRNKDFVSVAGAAAGELYAYGHANVLFKPTKAKEAQFRPMATDAMSYFVGAKNVEEGAISEDGGFAI
;
A
#
# COMPACT_ATOMS: atom_id res chain seq x y z
N SER A 1 5.73 -1.04 26.66
CA SER A 1 6.09 -0.73 25.26
C SER A 1 5.33 0.51 24.81
N LYS A 2 5.97 1.42 24.07
CA LYS A 2 5.26 2.54 23.42
C LYS A 2 4.37 1.98 22.30
N VAL A 3 3.19 2.56 22.09
CA VAL A 3 2.22 2.18 21.03
C VAL A 3 1.69 3.48 20.43
N GLU A 4 1.62 3.56 19.11
CA GLU A 4 0.98 4.67 18.40
C GLU A 4 -0.49 4.33 18.15
N TYR A 5 -1.36 5.30 18.40
CA TYR A 5 -2.80 5.14 18.27
C TYR A 5 -3.38 6.22 17.36
N THR A 6 -4.29 5.80 16.47
CA THR A 6 -5.21 6.68 15.76
C THR A 6 -6.62 6.35 16.19
N PHE A 7 -7.31 7.33 16.80
CA PHE A 7 -8.71 7.22 17.20
C PHE A 7 -9.59 8.19 16.42
N GLY A 8 -10.77 7.74 16.02
CA GLY A 8 -11.85 8.60 15.54
C GLY A 8 -13.07 8.48 16.46
N TYR A 9 -13.71 9.61 16.77
CA TYR A 9 -14.90 9.67 17.64
C TYR A 9 -16.10 10.27 16.90
N LYS A 10 -17.30 9.76 17.19
CA LYS A 10 -18.56 10.29 16.65
C LYS A 10 -19.61 10.36 17.77
N ARG A 11 -20.44 11.40 17.77
CA ARG A 11 -21.66 11.47 18.59
C ARG A 11 -22.77 10.72 17.86
N CYS A 12 -23.38 9.74 18.52
CA CYS A 12 -24.49 8.96 17.98
C CYS A 12 -25.84 9.64 18.25
N ASP A 13 -26.90 9.10 17.66
CA ASP A 13 -28.25 9.66 17.73
C ASP A 13 -28.84 9.65 19.16
N ASP A 14 -28.32 8.78 20.04
CA ASP A 14 -28.63 8.77 21.47
C ASP A 14 -27.86 9.85 22.28
N GLY A 15 -27.17 10.75 21.58
CA GLY A 15 -26.38 11.83 22.16
C GLY A 15 -25.02 11.42 22.73
N LYS A 16 -24.66 10.12 22.75
CA LYS A 16 -23.40 9.65 23.36
C LYS A 16 -22.24 9.66 22.35
N VAL A 17 -21.04 9.98 22.83
CA VAL A 17 -19.80 9.90 22.04
C VAL A 17 -19.26 8.48 22.08
N ARG A 18 -18.87 7.94 20.92
CA ARG A 18 -18.28 6.60 20.77
C ARG A 18 -17.11 6.60 19.81
N ILE A 19 -16.18 5.67 19.99
CA ILE A 19 -15.07 5.41 19.06
C ILE A 19 -15.63 4.74 17.80
N PHE A 20 -15.31 5.25 16.62
CA PHE A 20 -15.65 4.64 15.33
C PHE A 20 -14.43 4.24 14.49
N LEU A 21 -13.23 4.70 14.88
CA LEU A 21 -11.96 4.29 14.28
C LEU A 21 -10.96 4.02 15.41
N HIS A 22 -10.30 2.88 15.36
CA HIS A 22 -9.16 2.55 16.22
C HIS A 22 -8.12 1.79 15.40
N HIS A 23 -6.98 2.42 15.16
CA HIS A 23 -5.79 1.77 14.62
C HIS A 23 -4.67 1.90 15.65
N SER A 24 -3.98 0.79 15.93
CA SER A 24 -2.84 0.78 16.83
C SER A 24 -1.68 0.04 16.20
N SER A 25 -0.48 0.58 16.38
CA SER A 25 0.77 -0.01 15.92
C SER A 25 1.84 0.13 16.99
N VAL A 26 2.68 -0.88 17.14
CA VAL A 26 3.91 -0.73 17.93
C VAL A 26 4.87 0.09 17.07
N PRO A 27 5.49 1.16 17.59
CA PRO A 27 6.52 1.90 16.88
C PRO A 27 7.62 0.93 16.48
N PHE A 28 8.17 1.15 15.30
CA PHE A 28 9.40 0.48 14.91
C PHE A 28 10.45 0.69 16.00
N ASN A 29 10.94 -0.41 16.59
CA ASN A 29 12.01 -0.39 17.57
C ASN A 29 13.30 -0.89 16.88
N PRO A 30 14.24 0.01 16.53
CA PRO A 30 15.48 -0.38 15.86
C PRO A 30 16.35 -1.31 16.73
N ASP A 31 16.15 -1.32 18.06
CA ASP A 31 16.93 -2.12 19.01
C ASP A 31 16.27 -3.46 19.36
N ALA A 32 15.11 -3.79 18.76
CA ALA A 32 14.39 -5.05 19.01
C ALA A 32 15.02 -6.26 18.28
N GLY A 33 16.26 -6.60 18.64
CA GLY A 33 16.76 -7.97 18.74
C GLY A 33 16.80 -8.91 17.52
N ALA A 34 16.36 -8.51 16.33
CA ALA A 34 16.80 -9.15 15.10
C ALA A 34 18.18 -8.57 14.79
N ALA A 35 19.23 -9.40 14.77
CA ALA A 35 20.56 -8.96 14.37
C ALA A 35 20.44 -8.19 13.05
N ALA A 36 20.68 -6.88 13.12
CA ALA A 36 20.63 -6.03 11.94
C ALA A 36 21.61 -6.63 10.92
N PRO A 37 21.19 -6.83 9.65
CA PRO A 37 22.15 -7.10 8.61
C PRO A 37 23.21 -5.99 8.65
N LYS A 38 24.46 -6.32 8.33
CA LYS A 38 25.63 -5.41 8.52
C LYS A 38 25.47 -4.03 7.85
N ASN A 39 24.46 -3.84 7.01
CA ASN A 39 23.91 -2.57 6.52
C ASN A 39 22.42 -2.50 6.88
N GLY A 40 22.07 -1.91 8.02
CA GLY A 40 20.66 -1.69 8.40
C GLY A 40 19.97 -0.68 7.46
N ILE A 41 18.65 -0.75 7.37
CA ILE A 41 17.85 0.26 6.65
C ILE A 41 18.02 1.60 7.35
N THR A 42 18.46 2.61 6.61
CA THR A 42 18.65 3.98 7.09
C THR A 42 17.39 4.83 6.88
N GLU A 43 17.33 6.01 7.52
CA GLU A 43 16.27 6.98 7.24
C GLU A 43 16.24 7.40 5.77
N ASP A 44 17.42 7.55 5.15
CA ASP A 44 17.54 7.92 3.74
C ASP A 44 16.99 6.84 2.82
N ASP A 45 17.20 5.55 3.14
CA ASP A 45 16.62 4.43 2.39
C ASP A 45 15.08 4.48 2.44
N VAL A 46 14.51 4.75 3.61
CA VAL A 46 13.05 4.88 3.77
C VAL A 46 12.51 6.07 2.98
N ARG A 47 13.18 7.23 3.04
CA ARG A 47 12.79 8.42 2.28
C ARG A 47 12.91 8.18 0.78
N ALA A 48 13.95 7.48 0.33
CA ALA A 48 14.12 7.09 -1.07
C ALA A 48 12.99 6.17 -1.53
N ALA A 49 12.63 5.15 -0.74
CA ALA A 49 11.51 4.25 -1.05
C ALA A 49 10.16 4.99 -1.11
N GLN A 50 9.90 5.91 -0.18
CA GLN A 50 8.68 6.74 -0.18
C GLN A 50 8.62 7.68 -1.40
N ASN A 51 9.74 8.30 -1.76
CA ASN A 51 9.84 9.15 -2.95
C ASN A 51 9.61 8.32 -4.23
N LEU A 52 10.24 7.15 -4.32
CA LEU A 52 10.06 6.22 -5.44
C LEU A 52 8.59 5.80 -5.57
N TRP A 53 7.92 5.51 -4.45
CA TRP A 53 6.49 5.18 -4.45
C TRP A 53 5.66 6.32 -5.02
N ARG A 54 5.81 7.55 -4.48
CA ARG A 54 5.09 8.74 -4.96
C ARG A 54 5.33 8.97 -6.46
N ASP A 55 6.57 8.89 -6.89
CA ASP A 55 6.95 9.20 -8.26
C ASP A 55 6.49 8.12 -9.24
N SER A 56 6.40 6.87 -8.80
CA SER A 56 5.81 5.78 -9.56
C SER A 56 4.32 5.98 -9.78
N ILE A 57 3.55 6.39 -8.76
CA ILE A 57 2.13 6.72 -8.92
C ILE A 57 1.97 7.82 -9.97
N LYS A 58 2.75 8.91 -9.89
CA LYS A 58 2.73 9.99 -10.88
C LYS A 58 3.04 9.49 -12.31
N LYS A 59 4.03 8.60 -12.46
CA LYS A 59 4.41 8.02 -13.76
C LYS A 59 3.29 7.18 -14.36
N ILE A 60 2.64 6.33 -13.56
CA ILE A 60 1.50 5.50 -14.00
C ILE A 60 0.36 6.40 -14.46
N SER A 61 -0.03 7.38 -13.64
CA SER A 61 -1.11 8.33 -13.97
C SER A 61 -0.80 9.13 -15.24
N LEU A 62 0.46 9.53 -15.45
CA LEU A 62 0.87 10.25 -16.64
C LEU A 62 0.86 9.36 -17.89
N ALA A 63 1.27 8.09 -17.76
CA ALA A 63 1.20 7.11 -18.85
C ALA A 63 -0.26 6.91 -19.28
N HIS A 64 -1.17 6.71 -18.32
CA HIS A 64 -2.60 6.57 -18.59
C HIS A 64 -3.18 7.81 -19.29
N LYS A 65 -2.94 9.01 -18.74
CA LYS A 65 -3.39 10.28 -19.35
C LYS A 65 -2.89 10.51 -20.77
N ARG A 66 -1.75 9.90 -21.13
CA ARG A 66 -1.14 10.01 -22.47
C ARG A 66 -1.49 8.82 -23.38
N ASN A 67 -2.42 7.95 -22.97
CA ASN A 67 -2.77 6.71 -23.66
C ASN A 67 -1.53 5.86 -24.00
N LYS A 68 -0.53 5.87 -23.11
CA LYS A 68 0.63 4.97 -23.18
C LYS A 68 0.34 3.69 -22.41
N ASP A 69 1.24 2.72 -22.52
CA ASP A 69 1.17 1.45 -21.77
C ASP A 69 1.38 1.66 -20.27
N PHE A 70 0.32 2.06 -19.56
CA PHE A 70 0.33 2.29 -18.13
C PHE A 70 0.33 0.99 -17.32
N VAL A 71 -0.12 -0.13 -17.89
CA VAL A 71 -0.12 -1.44 -17.25
C VAL A 71 1.32 -1.93 -17.09
N SER A 72 2.12 -1.87 -18.16
CA SER A 72 3.55 -2.21 -18.07
C SER A 72 4.31 -1.28 -17.11
N VAL A 73 4.02 0.04 -17.13
CA VAL A 73 4.62 1.00 -16.18
C VAL A 73 4.26 0.67 -14.73
N ALA A 74 3.01 0.26 -14.47
CA ALA A 74 2.59 -0.15 -13.14
C ALA A 74 3.22 -1.48 -12.71
N GLY A 75 3.39 -2.43 -13.63
CA GLY A 75 4.05 -3.71 -13.37
C GLY A 75 5.51 -3.53 -12.96
N ALA A 76 6.25 -2.70 -13.71
CA ALA A 76 7.61 -2.33 -13.37
C ALA A 76 7.69 -1.63 -12.01
N ALA A 77 6.78 -0.69 -11.73
CA ALA A 77 6.73 -0.02 -10.44
C ALA A 77 6.43 -0.98 -9.28
N ALA A 78 5.50 -1.92 -9.45
CA ALA A 78 5.14 -2.88 -8.41
C ALA A 78 6.32 -3.81 -8.07
N GLY A 79 7.09 -4.24 -9.08
CA GLY A 79 8.29 -5.07 -8.89
C GLY A 79 9.41 -4.35 -8.14
N GLU A 80 9.55 -3.03 -8.32
CA GLU A 80 10.56 -2.23 -7.61
C GLU A 80 10.11 -1.85 -6.19
N LEU A 81 8.82 -1.62 -5.98
CA LEU A 81 8.29 -1.05 -4.74
C LEU A 81 7.98 -2.07 -3.66
N TYR A 82 7.55 -3.26 -4.06
CA TYR A 82 7.03 -4.26 -3.14
C TYR A 82 7.93 -5.50 -3.16
N ALA A 83 8.18 -6.06 -1.99
CA ALA A 83 9.03 -7.23 -1.81
C ALA A 83 8.39 -8.55 -2.30
N TYR A 84 7.52 -8.51 -3.31
CA TYR A 84 6.97 -9.71 -3.92
C TYR A 84 8.11 -10.61 -4.42
N GLY A 85 8.05 -11.91 -4.13
CA GLY A 85 9.14 -12.85 -4.46
C GLY A 85 10.35 -12.80 -3.52
N HIS A 86 10.43 -11.78 -2.65
CA HIS A 86 11.50 -11.64 -1.65
C HIS A 86 11.00 -11.87 -0.21
N ALA A 87 9.74 -11.53 0.08
CA ALA A 87 9.09 -11.73 1.36
C ALA A 87 7.55 -11.80 1.21
N ASN A 88 6.86 -12.14 2.30
CA ASN A 88 5.40 -12.02 2.36
C ASN A 88 5.01 -10.54 2.47
N VAL A 89 4.19 -10.07 1.52
CA VAL A 89 3.72 -8.68 1.47
C VAL A 89 2.32 -8.59 2.06
N LEU A 90 2.13 -7.73 3.07
CA LEU A 90 0.82 -7.41 3.65
C LEU A 90 0.32 -6.06 3.12
N PHE A 91 -0.14 -6.04 1.88
CA PHE A 91 -0.71 -4.83 1.27
C PHE A 91 -2.22 -4.79 1.50
N LYS A 92 -2.70 -3.83 2.30
CA LYS A 92 -4.13 -3.55 2.52
C LYS A 92 -4.51 -2.21 1.88
N PRO A 93 -5.13 -2.20 0.68
CA PRO A 93 -5.50 -0.96 0.01
C PRO A 93 -6.67 -0.23 0.68
N THR A 94 -6.71 1.10 0.55
CA THR A 94 -7.73 1.94 1.22
C THR A 94 -9.15 1.71 0.70
N LYS A 95 -9.30 1.27 -0.56
CA LYS A 95 -10.60 1.07 -1.22
C LYS A 95 -11.06 -0.40 -1.25
N ALA A 96 -10.28 -1.30 -0.67
CA ALA A 96 -10.53 -2.73 -0.66
C ALA A 96 -11.53 -3.11 0.46
N LYS A 97 -12.73 -3.53 0.09
CA LYS A 97 -13.82 -3.92 0.99
C LYS A 97 -14.04 -5.44 1.01
N GLU A 98 -14.08 -6.06 -0.16
CA GLU A 98 -14.39 -7.49 -0.32
C GLU A 98 -13.13 -8.35 -0.15
N ALA A 99 -12.12 -8.13 -0.99
CA ALA A 99 -10.81 -8.73 -0.81
C ALA A 99 -9.97 -7.71 -0.05
N GLN A 100 -9.66 -7.91 1.23
CA GLN A 100 -9.03 -6.85 2.02
C GLN A 100 -7.53 -6.69 1.77
N PHE A 101 -6.86 -7.75 1.31
CA PHE A 101 -5.41 -7.79 1.13
C PHE A 101 -5.04 -8.07 -0.32
N ARG A 102 -3.82 -7.69 -0.72
CA ARG A 102 -3.21 -7.94 -2.03
C ARG A 102 -1.88 -8.69 -1.82
N PRO A 103 -1.95 -9.99 -1.45
CA PRO A 103 -0.76 -10.78 -1.11
C PRO A 103 0.14 -11.07 -2.31
N MET A 104 -0.40 -11.00 -3.53
CA MET A 104 0.36 -11.23 -4.77
C MET A 104 0.57 -9.94 -5.57
N ALA A 105 1.60 -9.92 -6.41
CA ALA A 105 1.89 -8.80 -7.30
C ALA A 105 0.73 -8.53 -8.28
N THR A 106 0.11 -9.59 -8.79
CA THR A 106 -1.08 -9.52 -9.67
C THR A 106 -2.27 -8.86 -8.98
N ASP A 107 -2.50 -9.15 -7.70
CA ASP A 107 -3.55 -8.50 -6.91
C ASP A 107 -3.25 -6.99 -6.76
N ALA A 108 -2.00 -6.62 -6.45
CA ALA A 108 -1.61 -5.22 -6.35
C ALA A 108 -1.77 -4.47 -7.68
N MET A 109 -1.49 -5.16 -8.79
CA MET A 109 -1.74 -4.62 -10.13
C MET A 109 -3.21 -4.33 -10.36
N SER A 110 -4.10 -5.26 -9.99
CA SER A 110 -5.55 -5.00 -10.01
C SER A 110 -5.91 -3.72 -9.27
N TYR A 111 -5.33 -3.47 -8.09
CA TYR A 111 -5.56 -2.23 -7.36
C TYR A 111 -5.05 -0.98 -8.08
N PHE A 112 -3.84 -1.00 -8.63
CA PHE A 112 -3.23 0.19 -9.25
C PHE A 112 -3.86 0.56 -10.59
N VAL A 113 -4.09 -0.42 -11.46
CA VAL A 113 -4.56 -0.18 -12.83
C VAL A 113 -5.99 -0.63 -13.07
N GLY A 114 -6.66 -1.19 -12.07
CA GLY A 114 -8.04 -1.61 -12.14
C GLY A 114 -8.20 -3.00 -12.77
N ALA A 115 -9.20 -3.74 -12.29
CA ALA A 115 -9.44 -5.13 -12.68
C ALA A 115 -9.61 -5.32 -14.19
N LYS A 116 -10.15 -4.32 -14.89
CA LYS A 116 -10.39 -4.36 -16.34
C LYS A 116 -9.11 -4.42 -17.18
N ASN A 117 -7.97 -4.05 -16.59
CA ASN A 117 -6.69 -3.96 -17.27
C ASN A 117 -5.73 -5.09 -16.86
N VAL A 118 -6.23 -6.10 -16.15
CA VAL A 118 -5.45 -7.21 -15.60
C VAL A 118 -6.18 -8.52 -15.95
N GLU A 119 -5.45 -9.51 -16.46
CA GLU A 119 -6.03 -10.81 -16.81
C GLU A 119 -6.00 -11.76 -15.60
N GLU A 120 -4.84 -11.90 -14.94
CA GLU A 120 -4.65 -12.78 -13.78
C GLU A 120 -4.62 -11.98 -12.48
N GLY A 121 -5.34 -12.44 -11.44
CA GLY A 121 -5.42 -11.73 -10.16
C GLY A 121 -6.26 -10.45 -10.20
N ALA A 122 -7.12 -10.32 -11.21
CA ALA A 122 -8.11 -9.25 -11.29
C ALA A 122 -9.13 -9.38 -10.15
N ILE A 123 -9.28 -8.32 -9.36
CA ILE A 123 -10.23 -8.25 -8.25
C ILE A 123 -11.27 -7.20 -8.63
N SER A 124 -12.50 -7.64 -8.88
CA SER A 124 -13.59 -6.87 -9.49
C SER A 124 -13.89 -5.50 -8.84
N GLU A 125 -13.65 -5.34 -7.53
CA GLU A 125 -13.85 -4.08 -6.81
C GLU A 125 -12.81 -3.01 -7.15
N ASP A 126 -11.68 -3.39 -7.75
CA ASP A 126 -10.58 -2.47 -8.02
C ASP A 126 -10.85 -1.63 -9.28
N GLY A 127 -11.04 -0.33 -9.08
CA GLY A 127 -11.27 0.65 -10.15
C GLY A 127 -10.03 1.32 -10.73
N GLY A 128 -8.83 1.00 -10.24
CA GLY A 128 -7.58 1.64 -10.64
C GLY A 128 -7.25 2.87 -9.81
N PHE A 129 -6.39 2.70 -8.80
CA PHE A 129 -5.98 3.78 -7.90
C PHE A 129 -5.07 4.82 -8.56
N ALA A 130 -4.22 4.37 -9.50
CA ALA A 130 -3.18 5.19 -10.10
C ALA A 130 -3.55 5.70 -11.51
N ILE A 131 -4.76 5.42 -12.01
CA ILE A 131 -5.21 5.78 -13.36
C ILE A 131 -6.45 6.66 -13.37
#